data_AF-A0A8T1Z029-F1
#
_entry.id   AF-A0A8T1Z029-F1
#
_cell.length_a   1.000
_cell.length_b   1.000
_cell.length_c   1.000
_cell.angle_alpha   90.00
_cell.angle_beta   90.00
_cell.angle_gamma   90.00
#
_symmetry.space_group_name_H-M   'P 1'
#
loop_
_entity.id
_entity.type
_entity.pdbx_description
1 polymer ?
#
loop_
_entity_poly.entity_id
_entity_poly.type
_entity_poly.pdbx_seq_one_letter_code
_entity_poly.pdbx_strand_id
1 'polypeptide(L)'
;MAMSHVQPMLLLLASLFFLPVLHGAIDFEYCAKNGNDYGNVTRIEVSPSIGFSENPYITINLFCSASKNIFPGTLVYVTYRSGDFIGFLRTYNLCDVTACNTESVIGSWHQL
;
A
#
# COMPACT_ATOMS: atom_id res chain seq x y z
N MET A 1 -30.47 -45.02 -0.04
CA MET A 1 -30.41 -43.55 -0.22
C MET A 1 -29.05 -43.22 -0.83
N ALA A 2 -29.00 -43.04 -2.15
CA ALA A 2 -27.77 -42.72 -2.86
C ALA A 2 -27.61 -41.20 -2.83
N MET A 3 -26.76 -40.71 -1.93
CA MET A 3 -26.44 -39.30 -1.84
C MET A 3 -25.63 -38.95 -3.10
N SER A 4 -26.20 -38.11 -3.97
CA SER A 4 -25.59 -37.70 -5.24
C SER A 4 -24.23 -37.08 -4.97
N HIS A 5 -23.17 -37.79 -5.35
CA HIS A 5 -21.78 -37.37 -5.13
C HIS A 5 -21.40 -36.08 -5.92
N VAL A 6 -22.29 -35.64 -6.82
CA VAL A 6 -22.13 -34.47 -7.69
C VAL A 6 -22.36 -33.15 -6.93
N GLN A 7 -23.23 -33.17 -5.91
CA GLN A 7 -23.60 -31.98 -5.14
C GLN A 7 -22.47 -31.39 -4.27
N PRO A 8 -21.64 -32.19 -3.56
CA PRO A 8 -20.52 -31.65 -2.78
C PRO A 8 -19.39 -31.08 -3.66
N MET A 9 -19.18 -31.63 -4.86
CA MET A 9 -18.12 -31.15 -5.76
C MET A 9 -18.45 -29.76 -6.33
N LEU A 10 -19.72 -29.51 -6.68
CA LEU A 10 -20.20 -28.19 -7.14
C LEU A 10 -20.07 -27.11 -6.06
N LEU A 11 -20.36 -27.46 -4.79
CA LEU A 11 -20.17 -26.55 -3.65
C LEU A 11 -18.70 -26.21 -3.43
N LEU A 12 -17.80 -27.17 -3.62
CA LEU A 12 -16.35 -26.97 -3.46
C LEU A 12 -15.77 -26.11 -4.59
N LEU A 13 -16.23 -26.32 -5.84
CA LEU A 13 -15.92 -25.45 -6.97
C LEU A 13 -16.43 -24.02 -6.73
N ALA A 14 -17.68 -23.85 -6.31
CA ALA A 14 -18.22 -22.54 -5.95
C ALA A 14 -17.36 -21.87 -4.85
N SER A 15 -16.99 -22.60 -3.79
CA SER A 15 -16.11 -22.09 -2.74
C SER A 15 -14.76 -21.61 -3.28
N LEU A 16 -14.14 -22.31 -4.24
CA LEU A 16 -12.86 -21.91 -4.83
C LEU A 16 -12.97 -20.65 -5.69
N PHE A 17 -14.11 -20.44 -6.37
CA PHE A 17 -14.39 -19.21 -7.13
C PHE A 17 -14.77 -18.03 -6.24
N PHE A 18 -15.36 -18.28 -5.07
CA PHE A 18 -15.73 -17.25 -4.09
C PHE A 18 -14.68 -16.98 -3.01
N LEU A 19 -13.62 -17.79 -2.90
CA LEU A 19 -12.43 -17.51 -2.09
C LEU A 19 -11.62 -16.44 -2.81
N PRO A 20 -11.84 -15.17 -2.47
CA PRO A 20 -11.24 -14.09 -3.21
C PRO A 20 -9.74 -14.14 -2.96
N VAL A 21 -9.00 -13.81 -4.01
CA VAL A 21 -7.72 -13.12 -4.07
C VAL A 21 -7.48 -12.20 -2.84
N LEU A 22 -7.20 -12.76 -1.66
CA LEU A 22 -6.94 -12.01 -0.42
C LEU A 22 -5.46 -11.95 -0.08
N HIS A 23 -4.60 -12.66 -0.82
CA HIS A 23 -3.15 -12.71 -0.56
C HIS A 23 -2.37 -11.45 -1.00
N GLY A 24 -3.06 -10.37 -1.41
CA GLY A 24 -2.41 -9.15 -1.90
C GLY A 24 -2.96 -7.85 -1.33
N ALA A 25 -3.86 -7.91 -0.35
CA ALA A 25 -4.40 -6.69 0.26
C ALA A 25 -3.36 -6.08 1.21
N ILE A 26 -2.89 -4.88 0.89
CA ILE A 26 -2.09 -4.06 1.80
C ILE A 26 -3.05 -3.48 2.82
N ASP A 27 -2.79 -3.75 4.10
CA ASP A 27 -3.49 -3.07 5.18
C ASP A 27 -2.88 -1.69 5.37
N PHE A 28 -3.65 -0.66 5.03
CA PHE A 28 -3.27 0.74 5.17
C PHE A 28 -4.32 1.46 6.00
N GLU A 29 -3.88 2.04 7.11
CA GLU A 29 -4.70 2.90 7.95
C GLU A 29 -3.88 4.14 8.36
N TYR A 30 -4.57 5.26 8.49
CA TYR A 30 -3.99 6.44 9.11
C TYR A 30 -3.78 6.22 10.60
N CYS A 31 -2.59 6.54 11.10
CA CYS A 31 -2.30 6.47 12.54
C CYS A 31 -3.24 7.35 13.38
N ALA A 32 -3.59 8.52 12.86
CA ALA A 32 -4.66 9.33 13.39
C ALA A 32 -5.98 8.91 12.72
N LYS A 33 -6.94 8.41 13.50
CA LYS A 33 -8.25 7.93 13.00
C LYS A 33 -9.06 8.97 12.20
N ASN A 34 -8.66 10.23 12.24
CA ASN A 34 -9.28 11.33 11.49
C ASN A 34 -8.57 11.65 10.16
N GLY A 35 -7.63 10.82 9.71
CA GLY A 35 -6.86 11.03 8.48
C GLY A 35 -5.58 11.82 8.68
N ASN A 36 -4.97 12.25 7.58
CA ASN A 36 -3.80 13.11 7.57
C ASN A 36 -4.17 14.54 7.11
N ASP A 37 -3.68 15.54 7.84
CA ASP A 37 -3.87 16.95 7.55
C ASP A 37 -3.35 17.40 6.18
N TYR A 38 -2.36 16.69 5.63
CA TYR A 38 -1.69 17.08 4.38
C TYR A 38 -2.36 16.55 3.12
N GLY A 39 -3.19 15.50 3.23
CA GLY A 39 -3.79 14.87 2.06
C GLY A 39 -4.43 13.52 2.33
N ASN A 40 -5.13 13.02 1.31
CA ASN A 40 -5.80 11.73 1.35
C ASN A 40 -5.12 10.72 0.43
N VAL A 41 -4.84 9.52 0.92
CA VAL A 41 -4.32 8.38 0.20
C VAL A 41 -5.53 7.52 -0.13
N THR A 42 -5.83 7.45 -1.41
CA THR A 42 -7.03 6.76 -1.90
C THR A 42 -6.74 5.29 -2.22
N ARG A 43 -5.51 4.98 -2.61
CA ARG A 43 -5.10 3.62 -2.95
C ARG A 43 -3.60 3.44 -2.82
N ILE A 44 -3.20 2.26 -2.35
CA ILE A 44 -1.82 1.77 -2.41
C ILE A 44 -1.85 0.43 -3.14
N GLU A 45 -0.97 0.26 -4.12
CA GLU A 45 -0.78 -1.00 -4.82
C GLU A 45 0.70 -1.42 -4.69
N VAL A 46 0.94 -2.66 -4.29
CA VAL A 46 2.30 -3.21 -4.10
C VAL A 46 2.40 -4.44 -4.98
N SER A 47 3.34 -4.38 -5.91
CA SER A 47 3.60 -5.43 -6.88
C SER A 47 5.02 -5.93 -6.67
N PRO A 48 5.20 -7.08 -5.98
CA PRO A 48 6.52 -7.71 -5.90
C PRO A 48 6.88 -8.32 -7.26
N SER A 49 8.13 -8.15 -7.71
CA SER A 49 8.64 -8.88 -8.87
C SER A 49 8.91 -10.33 -8.46
N ILE A 50 7.92 -11.21 -8.57
CA ILE A 50 8.10 -12.63 -8.25
C ILE A 50 8.67 -13.33 -9.49
N GLY A 51 9.98 -13.57 -9.48
CA GLY A 51 10.70 -14.33 -10.52
C GLY A 51 12.12 -14.66 -10.07
N PHE A 52 12.82 -15.54 -10.81
CA PHE A 52 14.23 -15.88 -10.60
C PHE A 52 15.19 -14.74 -10.99
N SER A 53 14.85 -13.51 -10.62
CA SER A 53 15.73 -12.36 -10.75
C SER A 53 16.76 -12.42 -9.63
N GLU A 54 18.04 -12.26 -9.98
CA GLU A 54 19.12 -12.10 -8.98
C GLU A 54 18.95 -10.85 -8.11
N ASN A 55 18.08 -9.92 -8.52
CA ASN A 55 17.73 -8.70 -7.78
C ASN A 55 16.21 -8.57 -7.67
N PRO A 56 15.58 -9.07 -6.58
CA PRO A 56 14.16 -8.87 -6.35
C PRO A 56 13.89 -7.38 -6.08
N TYR A 57 12.90 -6.82 -6.76
CA TYR A 57 12.42 -5.46 -6.48
C TYR A 57 10.92 -5.48 -6.16
N ILE A 58 10.48 -4.46 -5.44
CA ILE A 58 9.08 -4.26 -5.08
C ILE A 58 8.67 -2.91 -5.63
N THR A 59 7.65 -2.90 -6.47
CA THR A 59 7.04 -1.66 -6.96
C THR A 59 5.90 -1.28 -6.04
N ILE A 60 5.91 -0.05 -5.55
CA ILE A 60 4.86 0.52 -4.70
C ILE A 60 4.26 1.71 -5.44
N ASN A 61 3.00 1.61 -5.85
CA ASN A 61 2.24 2.69 -6.46
C ASN A 61 1.33 3.31 -5.39
N LEU A 62 1.47 4.62 -5.18
CA LEU A 62 0.61 5.38 -4.26
C LEU A 62 -0.25 6.37 -5.04
N PHE A 63 -1.55 6.31 -4.78
CA PHE A 63 -2.53 7.25 -5.31
C PHE A 63 -3.01 8.11 -4.16
N CYS A 64 -2.77 9.41 -4.27
CA CYS A 64 -3.10 10.37 -3.23
C CYS A 64 -3.46 11.74 -3.79
N SER A 65 -4.21 12.50 -3.01
CA SER A 65 -4.49 13.92 -3.24
C SER A 65 -3.93 14.76 -2.10
N ALA A 66 -3.25 15.85 -2.43
CA ALA A 66 -2.80 16.82 -1.44
C ALA A 66 -3.92 17.83 -1.15
N SER A 67 -4.16 18.11 0.12
CA SER A 67 -5.11 19.14 0.58
C SER A 67 -4.39 20.40 1.09
N LYS A 68 -3.10 20.29 1.43
CA LYS A 68 -2.26 21.39 1.87
C LYS A 68 -0.93 21.39 1.11
N ASN A 69 -0.34 22.57 0.98
CA ASN A 69 1.00 22.70 0.42
C ASN A 69 2.04 22.07 1.35
N ILE A 70 3.04 21.44 0.74
CA ILE A 70 4.21 20.87 1.41
C ILE A 70 5.34 21.87 1.27
N PHE A 71 5.89 22.32 2.39
CA PHE A 71 6.93 23.35 2.41
C PHE A 71 8.31 22.75 2.65
N PRO A 72 9.38 23.43 2.19
CA PRO A 72 10.75 23.08 2.56
C PRO A 72 10.91 22.93 4.08
N GLY A 73 11.57 21.85 4.50
CA GLY A 73 11.75 21.52 5.91
C GLY A 73 10.64 20.64 6.51
N THR A 74 9.66 20.20 5.70
CA THR A 74 8.70 19.16 6.13
C THR A 74 9.42 17.83 6.34
N LEU A 75 9.39 17.32 7.56
CA LEU A 75 10.08 16.09 7.95
C LEU A 75 9.13 14.89 7.97
N VAL A 76 9.59 13.76 7.43
CA VAL A 76 8.91 12.46 7.46
C VAL A 76 9.72 11.50 8.31
N TYR A 77 9.09 10.98 9.37
CA TYR A 77 9.69 9.99 10.27
C TYR A 77 9.24 8.60 9.85
N VAL A 78 10.20 7.74 9.53
CA VAL A 78 9.91 6.35 9.15
C VAL A 78 10.28 5.44 10.31
N THR A 79 9.26 4.76 10.84
CA THR A 79 9.38 3.75 11.89
C THR A 79 8.85 2.42 11.37
N TYR A 80 9.42 1.32 11.84
CA TYR A 80 8.92 -0.02 11.55
C TYR A 80 8.58 -0.74 12.84
N ARG A 81 7.59 -1.64 12.78
CA ARG A 81 7.20 -2.48 13.91
C ARG A 81 7.33 -3.95 13.52
N SER A 82 7.93 -4.74 14.40
CA SER A 82 7.99 -6.21 14.28
C SER A 82 7.66 -6.81 15.64
N GLY A 83 6.47 -7.40 15.76
CA GLY A 83 5.91 -7.81 17.06
C GLY A 83 5.76 -6.60 18.00
N ASP A 84 6.40 -6.66 19.17
CA ASP A 84 6.40 -5.58 20.17
C ASP A 84 7.54 -4.57 20.02
N PHE A 85 8.48 -4.84 19.12
CA PHE A 85 9.59 -3.93 18.87
C PHE A 85 9.17 -2.84 17.87
N ILE A 86 9.40 -1.58 18.25
CA ILE A 86 9.30 -0.41 17.37
C ILE A 86 10.71 0.11 17.12
N GLY A 87 11.14 0.05 15.87
CA GLY A 87 12.42 0.58 15.42
C GLY A 87 12.27 1.92 14.69
N PHE A 88 13.21 2.82 14.92
CA PHE A 88 13.36 4.02 14.11
C PHE A 88 14.29 3.71 12.93
N LEU A 89 13.81 3.96 11.72
CA LEU A 89 14.59 3.70 10.51
C LEU A 89 15.42 4.93 10.14
N ARG A 90 14.73 6.06 9.86
CA ARG A 90 15.34 7.32 9.43
C ARG A 90 14.31 8.45 9.42
N THR A 91 14.79 9.69 9.50
CA THR A 91 14.03 10.90 9.17
C THR A 91 14.47 11.44 7.82
N TYR A 92 13.52 11.77 6.97
CA TYR A 92 13.75 12.36 5.66
C TYR A 92 13.16 13.77 5.64
N ASN A 93 13.81 14.69 4.93
CA ASN A 93 13.18 15.92 4.49
C ASN A 93 12.45 15.62 3.18
N LEU A 94 11.15 15.87 3.14
CA LEU A 94 10.30 15.46 2.02
C LEU A 94 10.71 16.16 0.72
N CYS A 95 11.22 17.39 0.81
CA CYS A 95 11.68 18.16 -0.34
C CYS A 95 13.07 17.77 -0.86
N ASP A 96 13.81 16.93 -0.13
CA ASP A 96 15.06 16.35 -0.63
C ASP A 96 14.79 15.07 -1.44
N VAL A 97 13.68 14.39 -1.13
CA VAL A 97 13.25 13.15 -1.79
C VAL A 97 12.35 13.43 -2.98
N THR A 98 11.61 14.55 -2.95
CA THR A 98 10.65 14.95 -3.99
C THR A 98 10.89 16.39 -4.41
N ALA A 99 10.64 16.72 -5.67
CA ALA A 99 10.62 18.12 -6.10
C ALA A 99 9.44 18.84 -5.45
N CYS A 100 9.69 19.56 -4.35
CA CYS A 100 8.68 20.41 -3.73
C CYS A 100 8.38 21.62 -4.61
N ASN A 101 7.24 21.56 -5.32
CA ASN A 101 6.63 22.77 -5.86
C ASN A 101 5.81 23.44 -4.76
N THR A 102 5.94 24.76 -4.64
CA THR A 102 5.14 25.59 -3.72
C THR A 102 3.67 25.71 -4.12
N GLU A 103 3.27 25.05 -5.20
CA GLU A 103 1.92 25.03 -5.75
C GLU A 103 1.42 23.58 -5.84
N SER A 104 0.22 23.33 -5.30
CA SER A 104 -0.41 22.02 -5.26
C SER A 104 -0.76 21.53 -6.68
N VAL A 105 0.10 20.71 -7.27
CA VAL A 105 -0.20 20.00 -8.52
C VAL A 105 -0.49 18.55 -8.20
N ILE A 106 -1.58 18.03 -8.77
CA ILE A 106 -1.99 16.63 -8.71
C ILE A 106 -0.89 15.80 -9.39
N GLY A 107 0.00 15.19 -8.60
CA GLY A 107 1.09 14.35 -9.08
C GLY A 107 0.67 12.88 -9.14
N SER A 108 0.58 12.33 -10.35
CA SER A 108 0.58 10.88 -10.57
C SER A 108 2.03 10.40 -10.53
N TRP A 109 2.38 9.58 -9.54
CA TRP A 109 3.74 9.05 -9.37
C TRP A 109 3.89 7.75 -10.16
N HIS A 110 4.53 7.83 -11.32
CA HIS A 110 5.13 6.69 -12.01
C HIS A 110 6.64 6.78 -11.82
N GLN A 111 7.25 5.80 -11.14
CA GLN A 111 8.70 5.70 -11.06
C GLN A 111 9.18 4.56 -11.98
N LEU A 112 10.10 4.91 -12.89
CA LEU A 112 10.80 4.05 -13.85
C LEU A 112 11.67 3.01 -13.14
#